data_AF-A0A534TVJ2-F1
#
_entry.id   AF-A0A534TVJ2-F1
#
_cell.length_a   1.000
_cell.length_b   1.000
_cell.length_c   1.000
_cell.angle_alpha   90.00
_cell.angle_beta   90.00
_cell.angle_gamma   90.00
#
_symmetry.space_group_name_H-M   'P 1'
#
loop_
_entity.id
_entity.type
_entity.pdbx_description
1 polymer ?
#
loop_
_entity_poly.entity_id
_entity_poly.type
_entity_poly.pdbx_seq_one_letter_code
_entity_poly.pdbx_strand_id
1 'polypeptide(L)'
;KFRGAFLPSSLAEGSYGDPRFDRIWASAQELNFPVSFHIGMPQGVDRAGSIVNKMGGSIEGARDRLREISEPQANLVEMIFGGVFERFPRLQIVFAEYNLCWILPVLRKMDSMTKRMRAENPDGPTLRLLPTDYVKRQIHVTFQEDRIGVLGTELFGAENYMWASDYP
;
A
#
# COMPACT_ATOMS: atom_id res chain seq x y z
N LYS A 1 -11.87 2.87 -22.93
CA LYS A 1 -10.46 2.41 -22.90
C LYS A 1 -10.02 2.35 -21.45
N PHE A 2 -9.34 1.27 -21.02
CA PHE A 2 -8.83 1.16 -19.64
C PHE A 2 -7.69 2.15 -19.39
N ARG A 3 -7.53 2.60 -18.13
CA ARG A 3 -6.56 3.61 -17.70
C ARG A 3 -5.74 3.19 -16.47
N GLY A 4 -5.91 1.96 -15.99
CA GLY A 4 -5.27 1.44 -14.80
C GLY A 4 -5.62 -0.02 -14.61
N ALA A 5 -5.05 -0.64 -13.59
CA ALA A 5 -5.31 -2.01 -13.20
C ALA A 5 -5.67 -2.10 -11.72
N PHE A 6 -6.48 -3.09 -11.37
CA PHE A 6 -6.84 -3.41 -10.00
C PHE A 6 -6.23 -4.75 -9.62
N LEU A 7 -5.68 -4.83 -8.40
CA LEU A 7 -5.21 -6.06 -7.79
C LEU A 7 -5.89 -6.28 -6.43
N PRO A 8 -6.05 -7.54 -5.99
CA PRO A 8 -6.57 -7.84 -4.66
C PRO A 8 -5.80 -7.12 -3.55
N SER A 9 -6.51 -6.68 -2.51
CA SER A 9 -5.97 -5.96 -1.36
C SER A 9 -4.96 -6.76 -0.55
N SER A 10 -5.08 -8.08 -0.57
CA SER A 10 -4.12 -9.00 0.02
C SER A 10 -4.09 -10.30 -0.78
N LEU A 11 -2.94 -10.95 -0.77
CA LEU A 11 -2.78 -12.30 -1.31
C LEU A 11 -3.24 -13.34 -0.29
N ALA A 12 -3.64 -14.52 -0.76
CA ALA A 12 -3.84 -15.67 0.13
C ALA A 12 -2.51 -16.13 0.73
N GLU A 13 -1.44 -16.10 -0.07
CA GLU A 13 -0.09 -16.47 0.35
C GLU A 13 0.97 -15.61 -0.35
N GLY A 14 2.00 -15.24 0.42
CA GLY A 14 3.16 -14.48 -0.05
C GLY A 14 2.91 -12.98 -0.13
N SER A 15 3.75 -12.28 -0.89
CA SER A 15 3.82 -10.83 -0.91
C SER A 15 3.86 -10.27 -2.33
N TYR A 16 3.26 -9.10 -2.55
CA TYR A 16 3.45 -8.31 -3.78
C TYR A 16 4.88 -7.78 -3.95
N GLY A 17 5.71 -7.85 -2.90
CA GLY A 17 7.15 -7.58 -2.97
C GLY A 17 7.98 -8.68 -3.64
N ASP A 18 7.41 -9.88 -3.83
CA ASP A 18 8.09 -11.04 -4.41
C ASP A 18 8.38 -10.82 -5.93
N PRO A 19 9.62 -11.11 -6.40
CA PRO A 19 9.98 -11.02 -7.81
C PRO A 19 9.06 -11.75 -8.79
N ARG A 20 8.28 -12.76 -8.35
CA ARG A 20 7.27 -13.42 -9.18
C ARG A 20 6.23 -12.45 -9.77
N PHE A 21 6.00 -11.31 -9.10
CA PHE A 21 5.08 -10.26 -9.56
C PHE A 21 5.74 -9.20 -10.45
N ASP A 22 7.07 -9.24 -10.65
CA ASP A 22 7.81 -8.22 -11.42
C ASP A 22 7.28 -8.04 -12.84
N ARG A 23 6.75 -9.09 -13.47
CA ARG A 23 6.12 -8.98 -14.80
C ARG A 23 4.89 -8.07 -14.80
N ILE A 24 4.12 -8.05 -13.71
CA ILE A 24 2.97 -7.15 -13.57
C ILE A 24 3.46 -5.71 -13.41
N TRP A 25 4.47 -5.50 -12.57
CA TRP A 25 5.05 -4.18 -12.30
C TRP A 25 5.73 -3.57 -13.52
N ALA A 26 6.50 -4.37 -14.26
CA ALA A 26 7.11 -3.98 -15.53
C ALA A 26 6.03 -3.56 -16.53
N SER A 27 4.98 -4.37 -16.71
CA SER A 27 3.90 -4.09 -17.65
C SER A 27 3.13 -2.82 -17.27
N ALA A 28 2.79 -2.64 -16.00
CA ALA A 28 2.11 -1.45 -15.51
C ALA A 28 2.95 -0.18 -15.74
N GLN A 29 4.25 -0.28 -15.48
CA GLN A 29 5.19 0.82 -15.72
C GLN A 29 5.34 1.16 -17.21
N GLU A 30 5.45 0.15 -18.09
CA GLU A 30 5.55 0.35 -19.55
C GLU A 30 4.30 1.02 -20.11
N LEU A 31 3.13 0.64 -19.62
CA LEU A 31 1.84 1.20 -20.03
C LEU A 31 1.53 2.56 -19.39
N ASN A 32 2.32 3.00 -18.41
CA ASN A 32 1.97 4.11 -17.49
C ASN A 32 0.59 3.91 -16.85
N PHE A 33 0.28 2.68 -16.45
CA PHE A 33 -0.97 2.34 -15.77
C PHE A 33 -0.74 2.36 -14.26
N PRO A 34 -1.48 3.20 -13.50
CA PRO A 34 -1.54 3.05 -12.06
C PRO A 34 -2.16 1.70 -11.70
N VAL A 35 -1.62 1.06 -10.67
CA VAL A 35 -2.18 -0.15 -10.09
C VAL A 35 -2.82 0.20 -8.75
N SER A 36 -4.09 -0.13 -8.58
CA SER A 36 -4.83 0.14 -7.34
C SER A 36 -5.04 -1.12 -6.51
N PHE A 37 -4.84 -0.99 -5.20
CA PHE A 37 -5.38 -1.88 -4.18
C PHE A 37 -6.59 -1.20 -3.55
N HIS A 38 -7.72 -1.89 -3.44
CA HIS A 38 -8.94 -1.36 -2.83
C HIS A 38 -9.22 -2.08 -1.53
N ILE A 39 -9.58 -1.35 -0.47
CA ILE A 39 -9.87 -1.94 0.85
C ILE A 39 -10.82 -3.13 0.78
N GLY A 40 -10.55 -4.16 1.58
CA GLY A 40 -11.47 -5.25 1.83
C GLY A 40 -11.64 -6.24 0.68
N MET A 41 -10.76 -6.22 -0.32
CA MET A 41 -10.84 -7.07 -1.52
C MET A 41 -9.73 -8.13 -1.58
N PRO A 42 -9.66 -9.09 -0.63
CA PRO A 42 -8.61 -10.12 -0.64
C PRO A 42 -8.74 -11.05 -1.85
N GLN A 43 -7.64 -11.71 -2.20
CA GLN A 43 -7.61 -12.74 -3.23
C GLN A 43 -8.33 -14.01 -2.75
N GLY A 44 -9.06 -14.66 -3.65
CA GLY A 44 -9.54 -16.04 -3.46
C GLY A 44 -10.88 -16.17 -2.72
N VAL A 45 -11.10 -17.36 -2.15
CA VAL A 45 -12.37 -17.79 -1.52
C VAL A 45 -12.73 -17.01 -0.26
N ASP A 46 -11.77 -16.31 0.35
CA ASP A 46 -11.98 -15.47 1.54
C ASP A 46 -12.89 -14.27 1.27
N ARG A 47 -13.06 -13.83 0.03
CA ARG A 47 -13.85 -12.63 -0.28
C ARG A 47 -15.33 -12.78 0.06
N ALA A 48 -15.95 -13.92 -0.26
CA ALA A 48 -17.37 -14.14 0.01
C ALA A 48 -17.63 -14.37 1.51
N GLY A 49 -16.75 -15.12 2.18
CA GLY A 49 -16.82 -15.34 3.62
C GLY A 49 -16.62 -14.04 4.41
N SER A 50 -15.68 -13.19 3.97
CA SER A 50 -15.38 -11.90 4.62
C SER A 50 -16.59 -10.97 4.65
N ILE A 51 -17.39 -10.92 3.59
CA ILE A 51 -18.61 -10.11 3.54
C ILE A 51 -19.64 -10.61 4.58
N VAL A 52 -19.86 -11.92 4.64
CA VAL A 52 -20.83 -12.54 5.57
C VAL A 52 -20.38 -12.35 7.01
N ASN A 53 -19.10 -12.60 7.31
CA ASN A 53 -18.53 -12.47 8.65
C ASN A 53 -18.67 -11.04 9.20
N LYS A 54 -18.44 -10.03 8.34
CA LYS A 54 -18.52 -8.61 8.76
C LYS A 54 -19.92 -8.20 9.21
N MET A 55 -20.98 -8.82 8.69
CA MET A 55 -22.36 -8.52 9.07
C MET A 55 -22.76 -9.11 10.43
N GLY A 56 -22.09 -10.17 10.88
CA GLY A 56 -22.55 -11.00 12.02
C GLY A 56 -22.04 -10.60 13.41
N GLY A 57 -21.21 -9.56 13.55
CA GLY A 57 -20.65 -9.15 14.84
C GLY A 57 -19.76 -10.20 15.53
N SER A 58 -19.28 -11.21 14.79
CA SER A 58 -18.48 -12.32 15.32
C SER A 58 -16.99 -11.98 15.42
N ILE A 59 -16.21 -12.85 16.07
CA ILE A 59 -14.76 -12.69 16.14
C ILE A 59 -14.09 -12.82 14.76
N GLU A 60 -14.67 -13.62 13.86
CA GLU A 60 -14.28 -13.71 12.46
C GLU A 60 -14.50 -12.37 11.75
N GLY A 61 -15.66 -11.74 11.96
CA GLY A 61 -15.95 -10.41 11.43
C GLY A 61 -15.03 -9.32 11.98
N ALA A 62 -14.54 -9.46 13.22
CA ALA A 62 -13.53 -8.57 13.79
C ALA A 62 -12.14 -8.80 13.16
N ARG A 63 -11.74 -10.05 12.90
CA ARG A 63 -10.50 -10.39 12.19
C ARG A 63 -10.49 -9.86 10.75
N ASP A 64 -11.62 -9.96 10.07
CA ASP A 64 -11.80 -9.41 8.73
C ASP A 64 -11.62 -7.88 8.69
N ARG A 65 -12.15 -7.17 9.69
CA ARG A 65 -11.93 -5.72 9.84
C ARG A 65 -10.49 -5.38 10.19
N LEU A 66 -9.84 -6.17 11.05
CA LEU A 66 -8.42 -6.00 11.35
C LEU A 66 -7.56 -6.12 10.09
N ARG A 67 -7.90 -7.06 9.20
CA ARG A 67 -7.21 -7.23 7.92
C ARG A 67 -7.33 -5.99 7.04
N GLU A 68 -8.51 -5.39 6.93
CA GLU A 68 -8.69 -4.12 6.17
C GLU A 68 -7.82 -2.98 6.70
N ILE A 69 -7.60 -2.93 8.01
CA ILE A 69 -6.74 -1.91 8.64
C ILE A 69 -5.26 -2.18 8.36
N SER A 70 -4.84 -3.45 8.31
CA SER A 70 -3.43 -3.84 8.23
C SER A 70 -2.92 -4.15 6.83
N GLU A 71 -3.78 -4.55 5.90
CA GLU A 71 -3.42 -4.89 4.52
C GLU A 71 -2.71 -3.77 3.75
N PRO A 72 -3.06 -2.47 3.83
CA PRO A 72 -2.31 -1.44 3.10
C PRO A 72 -0.90 -1.26 3.70
N GLN A 73 -0.76 -1.46 5.01
CA GLN A 73 0.52 -1.36 5.72
C GLN A 73 1.44 -2.51 5.30
N ALA A 74 0.90 -3.74 5.29
CA ALA A 74 1.63 -4.93 4.85
C ALA A 74 2.13 -4.77 3.42
N ASN A 75 1.22 -4.44 2.48
CA ASN A 75 1.59 -4.24 1.08
C ASN A 75 2.66 -3.17 0.91
N LEU A 76 2.51 -2.00 1.56
CA LEU A 76 3.47 -0.91 1.44
C LEU A 76 4.85 -1.31 1.96
N VAL A 77 4.91 -1.88 3.17
CA VAL A 77 6.16 -2.31 3.82
C VAL A 77 6.85 -3.36 2.96
N GLU A 78 6.13 -4.40 2.56
CA GLU A 78 6.72 -5.52 1.82
C GLU A 78 7.15 -5.12 0.41
N MET A 79 6.39 -4.27 -0.30
CA MET A 79 6.81 -3.81 -1.63
C MET A 79 8.02 -2.87 -1.56
N ILE A 80 8.09 -2.00 -0.55
CA ILE A 80 9.26 -1.13 -0.31
C ILE A 80 10.49 -1.98 -0.01
N PHE A 81 10.45 -2.84 1.02
CA PHE A 81 11.62 -3.62 1.43
C PHE A 81 11.93 -4.79 0.49
N GLY A 82 10.94 -5.26 -0.28
CA GLY A 82 11.11 -6.17 -1.41
C GLY A 82 11.76 -5.51 -2.63
N GLY A 83 12.01 -4.19 -2.60
CA GLY A 83 12.75 -3.47 -3.63
C GLY A 83 11.96 -3.27 -4.93
N VAL A 84 10.64 -3.45 -4.93
CA VAL A 84 9.78 -3.24 -6.12
C VAL A 84 10.03 -1.85 -6.69
N PHE A 85 10.06 -0.85 -5.81
CA PHE A 85 10.19 0.55 -6.18
C PHE A 85 11.64 0.96 -6.54
N GLU A 86 12.63 0.13 -6.23
CA GLU A 86 14.00 0.26 -6.79
C GLU A 86 14.03 -0.19 -8.24
N ARG A 87 13.41 -1.34 -8.53
CA ARG A 87 13.36 -1.94 -9.87
C ARG A 87 12.44 -1.18 -10.83
N PHE A 88 11.34 -0.63 -10.32
CA PHE A 88 10.30 0.04 -11.12
C PHE A 88 10.09 1.50 -10.67
N PRO A 89 11.02 2.42 -10.97
CA PRO A 89 10.98 3.79 -10.46
C PRO A 89 9.83 4.66 -10.99
N ARG A 90 9.17 4.25 -12.09
CA ARG A 90 8.00 4.95 -12.67
C ARG A 90 6.67 4.24 -12.40
N LEU A 91 6.67 3.10 -11.72
CA LEU A 91 5.44 2.45 -11.26
C LEU A 91 4.64 3.45 -10.41
N GLN A 92 3.31 3.42 -10.50
CA GLN A 92 2.42 4.23 -9.67
C GLN A 92 1.42 3.29 -9.00
N ILE A 93 1.30 3.39 -7.68
CA ILE A 93 0.37 2.59 -6.87
C ILE A 93 -0.67 3.52 -6.23
N VAL A 94 -1.91 3.05 -6.19
CA VAL A 94 -3.02 3.74 -5.50
C VAL A 94 -3.58 2.83 -4.41
N PHE A 95 -3.56 3.29 -3.17
CA PHE A 95 -4.33 2.71 -2.08
C PHE A 95 -5.71 3.37 -2.06
N ALA A 96 -6.69 2.69 -2.64
CA ALA A 96 -8.07 3.16 -2.76
C ALA A 96 -8.88 2.82 -1.49
N GLU A 97 -9.61 3.82 -1.01
CA GLU A 97 -10.53 3.79 0.14
C GLU A 97 -9.87 3.52 1.52
N TYR A 98 -8.58 3.75 1.69
CA TYR A 98 -7.88 3.46 2.95
C TYR A 98 -7.81 4.61 3.95
N ASN A 99 -8.29 5.80 3.58
CA ASN A 99 -7.99 7.05 4.29
C ASN A 99 -6.46 7.26 4.46
N LEU A 100 -6.06 8.31 5.15
CA LEU A 100 -4.68 8.81 5.14
C LEU A 100 -3.93 8.53 6.44
N CYS A 101 -4.62 8.49 7.58
CA CYS A 101 -4.00 8.55 8.91
C CYS A 101 -3.03 7.39 9.20
N TRP A 102 -3.24 6.22 8.59
CA TRP A 102 -2.41 5.03 8.79
C TRP A 102 -0.98 5.21 8.26
N ILE A 103 -0.79 6.01 7.21
CA ILE A 103 0.48 5.99 6.47
C ILE A 103 1.59 6.73 7.21
N LEU A 104 1.24 7.73 8.00
CA LEU A 104 2.19 8.57 8.73
C LEU A 104 3.04 7.77 9.75
N PRO A 105 2.45 7.00 10.70
CA PRO A 105 3.25 6.20 11.63
C PRO A 105 4.05 5.12 10.90
N VAL A 106 3.50 4.51 9.83
CA VAL A 106 4.17 3.48 9.04
C VAL A 106 5.43 4.06 8.37
N LEU A 107 5.34 5.21 7.71
CA LEU A 107 6.50 5.86 7.07
C LEU A 107 7.59 6.25 8.06
N ARG A 108 7.19 6.87 9.18
CA ARG A 108 8.14 7.23 10.25
C ARG A 108 8.88 6.00 10.76
N LYS A 109 8.18 4.88 10.94
CA LYS A 109 8.78 3.62 11.36
C LYS A 109 9.73 3.06 10.31
N MET A 110 9.32 2.99 9.04
CA MET A 110 10.16 2.46 7.96
C MET A 110 11.43 3.28 7.72
N ASP A 111 11.35 4.62 7.77
CA ASP A 111 12.53 5.49 7.69
C ASP A 111 13.51 5.22 8.85
N SER A 112 12.99 5.11 10.07
CA SER A 112 13.78 4.80 11.26
C SER A 112 14.45 3.43 11.15
N MET A 113 13.72 2.41 10.67
CA MET A 113 14.26 1.07 10.42
C MET A 113 15.38 1.11 9.38
N THR A 114 15.18 1.82 8.26
CA THR A 114 16.18 1.94 7.19
C THR A 114 17.46 2.63 7.70
N LYS A 115 17.32 3.72 8.45
CA LYS A 115 18.47 4.42 9.07
C LYS A 115 19.20 3.52 10.07
N ARG A 116 18.47 2.77 10.89
CA ARG A 116 19.05 1.82 11.84
C ARG A 116 19.79 0.69 11.14
N MET A 117 19.19 0.08 10.11
CA MET A 117 19.83 -0.97 9.31
C MET A 117 21.15 -0.50 8.71
N ARG A 118 21.20 0.73 8.17
CA ARG A 118 22.42 1.33 7.64
C ARG A 118 23.47 1.59 8.71
N ALA A 119 23.06 1.94 9.93
CA ALA A 119 23.99 2.18 11.04
C ALA A 119 24.54 0.86 11.61
N GLU A 120 23.71 -0.18 11.73
CA GLU A 120 24.07 -1.49 12.27
C GLU A 120 24.85 -2.34 11.25
N ASN A 121 24.63 -2.15 9.96
CA ASN A 121 25.33 -2.85 8.88
C ASN A 121 25.63 -1.90 7.70
N PRO A 122 26.66 -1.04 7.80
CA PRO A 122 26.96 -0.01 6.79
C PRO A 122 27.24 -0.56 5.38
N ASP A 123 27.85 -1.74 5.31
CA ASP A 123 28.20 -2.40 4.04
C ASP A 123 27.14 -3.41 3.58
N GLY A 124 26.03 -3.52 4.31
CA GLY A 124 24.94 -4.43 4.03
C GLY A 124 24.01 -3.96 2.91
N PRO A 125 23.24 -4.87 2.31
CA PRO A 125 22.19 -4.49 1.38
C PRO A 125 21.15 -3.61 2.09
N THR A 126 20.83 -2.47 1.48
CA THR A 126 19.85 -1.50 1.99
C THR A 126 19.17 -0.80 0.82
N LEU A 127 18.02 -0.18 1.08
CA LEU A 127 17.35 0.69 0.12
C LEU A 127 18.22 1.90 -0.18
N ARG A 128 18.24 2.39 -1.42
CA ARG A 128 19.00 3.57 -1.83
C ARG A 128 18.36 4.85 -1.28
N LEU A 129 17.06 5.01 -1.45
CA LEU A 129 16.30 6.14 -0.88
C LEU A 129 15.70 5.75 0.47
N LEU A 130 15.19 6.74 1.22
CA LEU A 130 14.36 6.43 2.36
C LEU A 130 12.96 5.98 1.88
N PRO A 131 12.26 5.12 2.64
CA PRO A 131 10.86 4.75 2.37
C PRO A 131 9.95 5.93 2.06
N THR A 132 10.08 7.05 2.81
CA THR A 132 9.32 8.28 2.52
C THR A 132 9.57 8.84 1.11
N ASP A 133 10.79 8.74 0.58
CA ASP A 133 11.13 9.24 -0.76
C ASP A 133 10.56 8.35 -1.87
N TYR A 134 10.52 7.02 -1.65
CA TYR A 134 9.79 6.13 -2.56
C TYR A 134 8.30 6.47 -2.58
N VAL A 135 7.71 6.64 -1.40
CA VAL A 135 6.30 6.96 -1.27
C VAL A 135 5.93 8.25 -1.98
N LYS A 136 6.65 9.34 -1.71
CA LYS A 136 6.46 10.64 -2.39
C LYS A 136 6.52 10.52 -3.92
N ARG A 137 7.38 9.64 -4.43
CA ARG A 137 7.57 9.48 -5.88
C ARG A 137 6.46 8.69 -6.58
N GLN A 138 5.74 7.80 -5.89
CA GLN A 138 4.96 6.76 -6.61
C GLN A 138 3.75 6.17 -5.89
N ILE A 139 3.47 6.58 -4.65
CA ILE A 139 2.33 6.05 -3.90
C ILE A 139 1.29 7.15 -3.74
N HIS A 140 0.04 6.81 -4.02
CA HIS A 140 -1.11 7.68 -3.83
C HIS A 140 -2.12 7.00 -2.91
N VAL A 141 -2.83 7.77 -2.11
CA VAL A 141 -3.85 7.24 -1.19
C VAL A 141 -5.11 8.06 -1.34
N THR A 142 -6.24 7.38 -1.51
CA THR A 142 -7.53 8.07 -1.59
C THR A 142 -8.20 8.20 -0.22
N PHE A 143 -8.99 9.24 -0.05
CA PHE A 143 -9.77 9.50 1.15
C PHE A 143 -11.09 10.20 0.86
N GLN A 144 -12.06 10.01 1.75
CA GLN A 144 -13.34 10.72 1.79
C GLN A 144 -13.31 11.76 2.91
N GLU A 145 -13.22 11.29 4.16
CA GLU A 145 -13.18 12.09 5.38
C GLU A 145 -12.03 11.63 6.30
N ASP A 146 -10.92 12.36 6.29
CA ASP A 146 -9.81 12.09 7.21
C ASP A 146 -9.06 13.36 7.58
N ARG A 147 -9.60 14.10 8.55
CA ARG A 147 -8.97 15.33 9.02
C ARG A 147 -7.57 15.07 9.59
N ILE A 148 -7.36 13.96 10.27
CA ILE A 148 -6.09 13.64 10.93
C ILE A 148 -5.01 13.42 9.88
N GLY A 149 -5.28 12.62 8.86
CA GLY A 149 -4.31 12.38 7.80
C GLY A 149 -4.03 13.61 6.93
N VAL A 150 -5.04 14.47 6.69
CA VAL A 150 -4.82 15.76 6.03
C VAL A 150 -3.88 16.68 6.83
N LEU A 151 -3.94 16.67 8.16
CA LEU A 151 -2.98 17.43 8.98
C LEU A 151 -1.52 16.92 8.81
N GLY A 152 -1.33 15.69 8.35
CA GLY A 152 -0.03 15.12 8.03
C GLY A 152 0.50 15.44 6.63
N THR A 153 -0.17 16.32 5.86
CA THR A 153 0.19 16.64 4.46
C THR A 153 1.67 16.98 4.27
N GLU A 154 2.29 17.72 5.20
CA GLU A 154 3.71 18.09 5.11
C GLU A 154 4.67 16.88 5.16
N LEU A 155 4.25 15.80 5.82
CA LEU A 155 5.03 14.58 5.95
C LEU A 155 4.88 13.68 4.73
N PHE A 156 3.66 13.54 4.23
CA PHE A 156 3.34 12.65 3.11
C PHE A 156 3.56 13.30 1.74
N GLY A 157 3.18 14.56 1.58
CA GLY A 157 3.13 15.30 0.32
C GLY A 157 1.69 15.47 -0.17
N ALA A 158 1.28 16.72 -0.45
CA ALA A 158 -0.07 17.03 -0.94
C ALA A 158 -0.38 16.33 -2.27
N GLU A 159 0.63 16.13 -3.11
CA GLU A 159 0.52 15.50 -4.44
C GLU A 159 0.17 14.01 -4.38
N ASN A 160 0.32 13.36 -3.23
CA ASN A 160 0.08 11.94 -3.04
C ASN A 160 -1.31 11.66 -2.42
N TYR A 161 -2.04 12.70 -2.02
CA TYR A 161 -3.41 12.60 -1.49
C TYR A 161 -4.44 12.79 -2.61
N MET A 162 -5.41 11.88 -2.66
CA MET A 162 -6.47 11.92 -3.66
C MET A 162 -7.83 11.94 -2.97
N TRP A 163 -8.59 13.02 -3.08
CA TRP A 163 -9.99 12.95 -2.66
C TRP A 163 -10.76 12.06 -3.64
N ALA A 164 -11.56 11.14 -3.12
CA ALA A 164 -12.44 10.29 -3.90
C ALA A 164 -13.82 10.27 -3.23
N SER A 165 -14.91 10.32 -4.01
CA SER A 165 -16.25 10.31 -3.44
C SER A 165 -16.68 8.93 -2.94
N ASP A 166 -16.08 7.88 -3.50
CA ASP A 166 -16.49 6.49 -3.30
C ASP A 166 -18.01 6.29 -3.50
N TYR A 167 -18.53 6.85 -4.60
CA TYR A 167 -19.95 6.80 -4.96
C TYR A 167 -20.44 5.34 -4.99
N PRO A 168 -21.60 5.02 -4.40
CA PRO A 168 -22.81 5.84 -4.26
C PRO A 168 -22.84 6.92 -3.17
#